data_AF-A0A7W1C459-F1
#
_entry.id   AF-A0A7W1C459-F1
#
_cell.length_a   1.000
_cell.length_b   1.000
_cell.length_c   1.000
_cell.angle_alpha   90.00
_cell.angle_beta   90.00
_cell.angle_gamma   90.00
#
_symmetry.space_group_name_H-M   'P 1'
#
loop_
_entity.id
_entity.type
_entity.pdbx_description
1 polymer ?
#
loop_
_entity_poly.entity_id
_entity_poly.type
_entity_poly.pdbx_seq_one_letter_code
_entity_poly.pdbx_strand_id
1 'polypeptide(L)'
;MRERTSLSLRADVLEAAKEIVQAGQAENLSAFVEDALDEKIRRTRRAALYAAYDKAASDPAFLRDMDDVGKRFSNADTDGL
;
A
#
# COMPACT_ATOMS: atom_id res chain seq x y z
N MET A 1 -13.30 13.84 9.30
CA MET A 1 -13.86 15.07 8.71
C MET A 1 -13.84 14.89 7.20
N ARG A 2 -14.95 15.18 6.49
CA ARG A 2 -15.04 15.01 5.03
C ARG A 2 -14.88 16.35 4.33
N GLU A 3 -14.05 16.38 3.29
CA GLU A 3 -13.85 17.56 2.44
C GLU A 3 -14.46 17.32 1.06
N ARG A 4 -15.04 18.36 0.47
CA ARG A 4 -15.70 18.28 -0.83
C ARG A 4 -14.77 18.88 -1.89
N THR A 5 -14.54 18.14 -2.96
CA THR A 5 -13.69 18.56 -4.07
C THR A 5 -14.36 18.24 -5.40
N SER A 6 -13.90 18.88 -6.48
CA SER A 6 -14.35 18.62 -7.85
C SER A 6 -13.21 17.98 -8.64
N LEU A 7 -13.51 16.91 -9.37
CA LEU A 7 -12.54 16.15 -10.15
C LEU A 7 -13.07 15.97 -11.57
N SER A 8 -12.16 16.01 -12.54
CA SER A 8 -12.47 15.65 -13.93
C SER A 8 -12.09 14.20 -14.17
N LEU A 9 -13.07 13.38 -14.56
CA LEU A 9 -12.88 11.98 -14.94
C LEU A 9 -13.24 11.83 -16.41
N ARG A 10 -12.65 10.83 -17.08
CA ARG A 10 -13.10 10.47 -18.42
C ARG A 10 -14.56 9.98 -18.34
N ALA A 11 -15.34 10.28 -19.37
CA ALA A 11 -16.77 10.00 -19.39
C ALA A 11 -17.06 8.49 -19.27
N ASP A 12 -16.29 7.65 -19.97
CA ASP A 12 -16.37 6.18 -19.91
C ASP A 12 -16.20 5.65 -18.48
N VAL A 13 -15.22 6.17 -17.74
CA VAL A 13 -14.96 5.76 -16.36
C VAL A 13 -16.08 6.21 -15.41
N LEU A 14 -16.59 7.42 -15.60
CA LEU A 14 -17.69 7.94 -14.78
C LEU A 14 -18.96 7.12 -14.99
N GLU A 15 -19.29 6.76 -16.23
CA GLU A 15 -20.45 5.91 -16.52
C GLU A 15 -20.30 4.51 -15.92
N ALA A 16 -19.14 3.87 -16.10
CA ALA A 16 -18.89 2.57 -15.45
C ALA A 16 -19.01 2.63 -13.92
N ALA A 17 -18.53 3.71 -13.30
CA ALA A 17 -18.68 3.91 -11.85
C ALA A 17 -20.15 4.07 -11.43
N LYS A 18 -20.96 4.77 -12.23
CA LYS A 18 -22.41 4.91 -11.98
C LYS A 18 -23.13 3.57 -12.09
N GLU A 19 -22.79 2.74 -13.07
CA GLU A 19 -23.39 1.41 -13.23
C GLU A 19 -23.13 0.52 -12.00
N ILE A 20 -21.92 0.55 -11.45
CA ILE A 20 -21.56 -0.20 -10.22
C ILE A 20 -22.39 0.27 -9.02
N VAL A 21 -22.55 1.58 -8.86
CA VAL A 21 -23.39 2.16 -7.79
C VAL A 21 -24.86 1.78 -7.99
N GLN A 22 -25.37 1.84 -9.23
CA GLN A 22 -26.74 1.44 -9.55
C GLN A 22 -26.98 -0.05 -9.30
N ALA A 23 -25.97 -0.89 -9.51
CA ALA A 23 -26.00 -2.31 -9.15
C ALA A 23 -25.96 -2.58 -7.64
N GLY A 24 -25.89 -1.52 -6.81
CA GLY A 24 -25.88 -1.62 -5.34
C GLY A 24 -24.54 -2.08 -4.75
N GLN A 25 -23.46 -2.09 -5.53
CA GLN A 25 -22.14 -2.50 -5.05
C GLN A 25 -21.42 -1.39 -4.26
N ALA A 26 -21.93 -0.17 -4.29
CA ALA A 26 -21.50 0.93 -3.45
C ALA A 26 -22.70 1.84 -3.12
N GLU A 27 -22.70 2.48 -1.95
CA GLU A 27 -23.82 3.30 -1.49
C GLU A 27 -24.06 4.56 -2.35
N ASN A 28 -22.98 5.12 -2.89
CA ASN A 28 -22.99 6.28 -3.77
C ASN A 28 -21.63 6.43 -4.47
N LEU A 29 -21.56 7.36 -5.43
CA LEU A 29 -20.33 7.60 -6.20
C LEU A 29 -19.16 8.06 -5.33
N SER A 30 -19.40 8.87 -4.29
CA SER A 30 -18.32 9.33 -3.40
C SER A 30 -17.73 8.17 -2.60
N ALA A 31 -18.56 7.25 -2.10
CA ALA A 31 -18.10 6.05 -1.40
C ALA A 31 -17.28 5.15 -2.33
N PHE A 32 -17.75 4.92 -3.56
CA PHE A 32 -17.01 4.16 -4.57
C PHE A 32 -15.64 4.77 -4.87
N VAL A 33 -15.58 6.11 -5.04
CA VAL A 33 -14.31 6.82 -5.29
C VAL A 33 -13.39 6.77 -4.07
N GLU A 34 -13.93 6.92 -2.86
CA GLU A 34 -13.17 6.83 -1.60
C GLU A 34 -12.50 5.45 -1.46
N ASP A 35 -13.25 4.38 -1.67
CA ASP A 35 -12.75 3.00 -1.60
C ASP A 35 -11.66 2.73 -2.65
N ALA A 36 -11.90 3.13 -3.90
CA ALA A 36 -10.93 2.98 -4.98
C ALA A 36 -9.62 3.76 -4.71
N LEU A 37 -9.72 4.96 -4.15
CA LEU A 37 -8.56 5.76 -3.78
C LEU A 37 -7.80 5.15 -2.60
N ASP A 38 -8.49 4.70 -1.54
CA ASP A 38 -7.84 4.06 -0.41
C ASP A 38 -7.09 2.79 -0.83
N GLU A 39 -7.72 1.96 -1.66
CA GLU A 39 -7.05 0.79 -2.23
C GLU A 39 -5.80 1.18 -3.03
N LYS A 40 -5.91 2.19 -3.92
CA LYS A 40 -4.77 2.64 -4.74
C LYS A 40 -3.66 3.23 -3.87
N ILE A 41 -3.99 3.98 -2.82
CA ILE A 41 -3.03 4.56 -1.88
C ILE A 41 -2.29 3.45 -1.15
N ARG A 42 -3.01 2.45 -0.61
CA ARG A 42 -2.42 1.30 0.07
C ARG A 42 -1.48 0.52 -0.85
N ARG A 43 -1.91 0.22 -2.08
CA ARG A 43 -1.07 -0.46 -3.08
C ARG A 43 0.18 0.34 -3.42
N THR A 44 0.05 1.66 -3.61
CA THR A 44 1.17 2.55 -3.95
C THR A 44 2.17 2.66 -2.81
N ARG A 45 1.71 2.83 -1.56
CA ARG A 45 2.59 2.85 -0.37
C ARG A 45 3.36 1.53 -0.23
N ARG A 46 2.67 0.40 -0.43
CA ARG A 46 3.28 -0.92 -0.36
C ARG A 46 4.34 -1.12 -1.43
N ALA A 47 4.05 -0.70 -2.67
CA ALA A 47 5.01 -0.75 -3.76
C ALA A 47 6.25 0.12 -3.50
N ALA A 48 6.06 1.32 -2.94
CA ALA A 48 7.18 2.20 -2.56
C ALA A 48 8.05 1.58 -1.46
N LEU A 49 7.43 0.95 -0.45
CA LEU A 49 8.14 0.24 0.60
C LEU A 49 8.95 -0.93 0.04
N TYR A 50 8.36 -1.76 -0.83
CA TYR A 50 9.09 -2.86 -1.47
C TYR A 50 10.22 -2.36 -2.36
N ALA A 51 10.03 -1.29 -3.13
CA ALA A 51 11.11 -0.70 -3.91
C ALA A 51 12.27 -0.19 -3.03
N ALA A 52 11.97 0.33 -1.83
CA ALA A 52 12.99 0.72 -0.87
C ALA A 52 13.73 -0.50 -0.28
N TYR A 53 13.01 -1.59 0.00
CA TYR A 53 13.62 -2.86 0.42
C TYR A 53 14.48 -3.47 -0.68
N ASP A 54 14.03 -3.52 -1.93
CA ASP A 54 14.81 -4.05 -3.05
C ASP A 54 16.11 -3.26 -3.25
N LYS A 55 16.04 -1.94 -3.09
CA LYS A 55 17.22 -1.07 -3.12
C LYS A 55 18.18 -1.37 -1.97
N ALA A 56 17.68 -1.60 -0.76
CA ALA A 56 18.50 -1.97 0.40
C ALA A 56 19.05 -3.39 0.30
N ALA A 57 18.28 -4.36 -0.19
CA ALA A 57 18.70 -5.74 -0.41
C ALA A 57 19.76 -5.88 -1.51
N SER A 58 19.83 -4.89 -2.41
CA SER A 58 20.90 -4.77 -3.40
C SER A 58 22.18 -4.11 -2.86
N ASP A 59 22.17 -3.62 -1.61
CA ASP A 59 23.33 -3.01 -0.94
C ASP A 59 24.12 -4.08 -0.14
N PRO A 60 25.36 -4.43 -0.55
CA PRO A 60 26.18 -5.40 0.16
C PRO A 60 26.58 -4.98 1.59
N ALA A 61 26.50 -3.69 1.95
CA ALA A 61 26.72 -3.25 3.32
C ALA A 61 25.50 -3.55 4.20
N PHE A 62 24.29 -3.30 3.69
CA PHE A 62 23.04 -3.64 4.37
C PHE A 62 22.90 -5.15 4.61
N LEU A 63 23.30 -5.98 3.64
CA LEU A 63 23.30 -7.44 3.80
C LEU A 63 24.27 -7.93 4.88
N ARG A 64 25.43 -7.27 5.03
CA ARG A 64 26.39 -7.58 6.09
C ARG A 64 25.87 -7.20 7.47
N ASP A 65 25.26 -6.02 7.59
CA ASP A 65 24.63 -5.58 8.85
C ASP A 65 23.47 -6.51 9.24
N MET A 66 22.65 -6.94 8.28
CA MET A 66 21.57 -7.90 8.51
C MET A 66 22.08 -9.26 9.00
N ASP A 67 23.17 -9.78 8.43
CA ASP A 67 23.81 -11.03 8.85
C ASP A 67 24.39 -10.92 10.27
N ASP A 68 25.05 -9.80 10.59
CA ASP A 68 25.57 -9.52 11.93
C ASP A 68 24.46 -9.39 12.98
N VAL A 69 23.33 -8.74 12.63
CA VAL A 69 22.15 -8.67 13.51
C VAL A 69 21.55 -10.06 13.71
N GLY A 70 21.41 -10.86 12.65
CA GLY A 70 20.90 -12.23 12.72
C GLY A 70 21.73 -13.11 13.65
N LYS A 71 23.07 -13.02 13.57
CA LYS A 71 23.99 -13.73 14.47
C LYS A 71 23.83 -13.29 15.92
N ARG A 72 23.69 -11.98 16.18
CA ARG A 72 23.49 -11.45 17.54
C ARG A 72 22.17 -11.91 18.15
N PHE A 73 21.09 -11.96 17.38
CA PHE A 73 19.81 -12.50 17.84
C PHE A 73 19.88 -14.00 18.12
N SER A 74 20.47 -14.79 17.21
CA SER A 74 20.66 -16.23 17.42
C SER A 74 21.45 -16.56 18.68
N ASN A 75 22.43 -15.72 19.03
CA ASN A 75 23.22 -15.89 20.24
C ASN A 75 22.45 -15.44 21.50
N ALA A 76 21.58 -14.44 21.40
CA ALA A 76 20.73 -13.99 22.50
C ALA A 76 19.61 -15.01 22.83
N ASP A 77 19.10 -15.73 21.82
CA ASP A 77 18.13 -16.81 22.02
C ASP A 77 18.72 -18.01 22.81
N THR A 78 20.05 -18.18 22.77
CA THR A 78 20.77 -19.21 23.55
C THR A 78 21.20 -18.76 24.95
N ASP A 79 21.09 -17.48 25.29
CA ASP A 79 21.48 -16.92 26.60
C ASP A 79 20.39 -17.11 27.69
N GLY A 80 19.24 -17.71 27.33
CA GLY A 80 18.09 -17.94 28.21
C GLY A 80 17.79 -19.40 28.58
N LEU A 81 18.66 -20.36 28.26
CA LEU A 81 18.52 -21.79 28.62
C LEU A 81 19.51 -22.24 29.69
#